data_AF-D8U044-F1
#
_entry.id   AF-D8U044-F1
#
_cell.length_a   1.000
_cell.length_b   1.000
_cell.length_c   1.000
_cell.angle_alpha   90.00
_cell.angle_beta   90.00
_cell.angle_gamma   90.00
#
_symmetry.space_group_name_H-M   'P 1'
#
loop_
_entity.id
_entity.type
_entity.pdbx_description
1 polymer ?
#
loop_
_entity_poly.entity_id
_entity_poly.type
_entity_poly.pdbx_seq_one_letter_code
_entity_poly.pdbx_strand_id
1 'polypeptide(L)'
;MYRKVSGTCRTQARVDGLRAKGWAVDIYDPARGVGLNEELTNHLEDSPYVLSSVPPLAIALYDPVLSAQKALLRTLAASGRIAWFGYLSSTGIYGPGRSVLDTLKSELADLSASKQRRGRQRYTARCHVYDICTVLNASIAAPRPGSVYNVVDDDPAPRTEVVSYARSLLAGRPADGDHVGVSTPPQLQLLPDTAPDATAAATATAVSPAVVMPPPSEKSVKCSSSGGAGSDGDSGTGRNPGPAPAAVGALEEKRVCNRLIKSELGLELRYPSYMEGVAAIHRGEYWPLSVEDLKLLI
;
A
#
# COMPACT_ATOMS: atom_id res chain seq x y z
N MET A 1 -17.34 11.84 -13.39
CA MET A 1 -15.90 11.93 -13.70
C MET A 1 -15.33 12.97 -12.75
N TYR A 2 -14.54 12.58 -11.74
CA TYR A 2 -13.95 13.51 -10.78
C TYR A 2 -13.30 14.68 -11.52
N ARG A 3 -13.88 15.89 -11.39
CA ARG A 3 -13.54 17.04 -12.24
C ARG A 3 -12.12 17.54 -12.03
N LYS A 4 -11.48 17.21 -10.91
CA LYS A 4 -10.15 17.69 -10.54
C LYS A 4 -9.50 16.74 -9.55
N VAL A 5 -8.23 16.41 -9.79
CA VAL A 5 -7.37 15.69 -8.83
C VAL A 5 -6.22 16.62 -8.48
N SER A 6 -6.00 16.84 -7.19
CA SER A 6 -4.84 17.56 -6.68
C SER A 6 -3.99 16.67 -5.80
N GLY A 7 -2.69 16.95 -5.71
CA GLY A 7 -1.76 16.15 -4.93
C GLY A 7 -0.61 16.95 -4.34
N THR A 8 0.29 16.23 -3.67
CA THR A 8 1.44 16.83 -2.99
C THR A 8 2.74 16.12 -3.31
N CYS A 9 3.84 16.86 -3.34
CA CYS A 9 5.19 16.33 -3.48
C CYS A 9 6.14 16.92 -2.42
N ARG A 10 7.23 16.20 -2.12
CA ARG A 10 8.22 16.63 -1.12
C ARG A 10 9.35 17.51 -1.67
N THR A 11 9.44 17.66 -2.99
CA THR A 11 10.52 18.39 -3.66
C THR A 11 9.97 19.30 -4.75
N GLN A 12 10.51 20.51 -4.84
CA GLN A 12 10.08 21.50 -5.84
C GLN A 12 10.28 20.99 -7.26
N ALA A 13 11.43 20.37 -7.57
CA ALA A 13 11.70 19.81 -8.89
C ALA A 13 10.62 18.79 -9.36
N ARG A 14 10.03 18.02 -8.42
CA ARG A 14 8.97 17.07 -8.76
C ARG A 14 7.63 17.79 -8.95
N VAL A 15 7.36 18.82 -8.16
CA VAL A 15 6.20 19.71 -8.35
C VAL A 15 6.25 20.33 -9.75
N ASP A 16 7.37 20.93 -10.11
CA ASP A 16 7.56 21.61 -11.40
C ASP A 16 7.36 20.64 -12.57
N GLY A 17 7.95 19.44 -12.49
CA GLY A 17 7.80 18.40 -13.51
C GLY A 17 6.36 17.88 -13.67
N LEU A 18 5.60 17.77 -12.58
CA LEU A 18 4.20 17.33 -12.63
C LEU A 18 3.26 18.46 -13.09
N ARG A 19 3.51 19.71 -12.65
CA ARG A 19 2.78 20.88 -13.11
C ARG A 19 2.97 21.12 -14.60
N ALA A 20 4.19 20.94 -15.12
CA ALA A 20 4.48 20.99 -16.56
C ALA A 20 3.68 19.94 -17.38
N LYS A 21 3.30 18.83 -16.74
CA LYS A 21 2.44 17.77 -17.31
C LYS A 21 0.94 18.01 -17.06
N GLY A 22 0.56 19.18 -16.51
CA GLY A 22 -0.83 19.58 -16.29
C GLY A 22 -1.45 19.12 -14.96
N TRP A 23 -0.66 18.58 -14.04
CA TRP A 23 -1.18 18.13 -12.73
C TRP A 23 -1.24 19.28 -11.72
N ALA A 24 -2.35 19.36 -10.96
CA ALA A 24 -2.47 20.28 -9.83
C ALA A 24 -1.74 19.70 -8.61
N VAL A 25 -0.46 20.03 -8.45
CA VAL A 25 0.39 19.49 -7.38
C VAL A 25 1.19 20.60 -6.74
N ASP A 26 1.36 20.54 -5.43
CA ASP A 26 2.13 21.52 -4.66
C ASP A 26 3.14 20.87 -3.72
N ILE A 27 4.07 21.69 -3.22
CA ILE A 27 5.05 21.24 -2.26
C ILE A 27 4.41 21.11 -0.87
N TYR A 28 4.62 19.96 -0.23
CA TYR A 28 4.16 19.68 1.12
C TYR A 28 5.05 18.61 1.75
N ASP A 29 5.63 18.95 2.90
CA ASP A 29 6.47 18.05 3.69
C ASP A 29 6.41 18.50 5.16
N PRO A 30 5.31 18.18 5.88
CA PRO A 30 5.12 18.61 7.26
C PRO A 30 6.19 18.03 8.20
N ALA A 31 6.82 16.90 7.84
CA ALA A 31 7.95 16.36 8.58
C ALA A 31 9.20 17.25 8.51
N ARG A 32 9.29 18.12 7.49
CA ARG A 32 10.34 19.12 7.30
C ARG A 32 9.86 20.56 7.52
N GLY A 33 8.67 20.73 8.11
CA GLY A 33 8.09 22.04 8.39
C GLY A 33 7.43 22.74 7.19
N VAL A 34 7.28 22.07 6.05
CA VAL A 34 6.56 22.61 4.90
C VAL A 34 5.08 22.26 5.02
N GLY A 35 4.28 23.21 5.50
CA GLY A 35 2.84 23.08 5.70
C GLY A 35 2.01 23.29 4.42
N LEU A 36 0.68 23.33 4.57
CA LEU A 36 -0.22 23.66 3.46
C LEU A 36 -0.05 25.15 3.11
N ASN A 37 0.11 25.44 1.82
CA ASN A 37 -0.03 26.80 1.31
C ASN A 37 -1.51 27.13 1.07
N GLU A 38 -1.82 28.36 0.66
CA GLU A 38 -3.20 28.80 0.39
C GLU A 38 -3.87 27.95 -0.69
N GLU A 39 -3.16 27.66 -1.79
CA GLU A 39 -3.66 26.85 -2.91
C GLU A 39 -4.04 25.42 -2.48
N LEU A 40 -3.18 24.74 -1.72
CA LEU A 40 -3.44 23.41 -1.17
C LEU A 40 -4.54 23.41 -0.11
N THR A 41 -4.64 24.47 0.69
CA THR A 41 -5.72 24.62 1.66
C THR A 41 -7.06 24.67 0.94
N ASN A 42 -7.18 25.52 -0.09
CA ASN A 42 -8.38 25.60 -0.92
C ASN A 42 -8.70 24.26 -1.58
N HIS A 43 -7.69 23.56 -2.13
CA HIS A 43 -7.88 22.23 -2.68
C HIS A 43 -8.41 21.22 -1.66
N LEU A 44 -7.90 21.24 -0.42
CA LEU A 44 -8.37 20.37 0.64
C LEU A 44 -9.80 20.70 1.08
N GLU A 45 -10.15 21.98 1.18
CA GLU A 45 -11.48 22.44 1.59
C GLU A 45 -12.57 22.14 0.55
N ASP A 46 -12.20 22.09 -0.74
CA ASP A 46 -13.09 21.77 -1.86
C ASP A 46 -13.12 20.27 -2.20
N SER A 47 -12.34 19.43 -1.51
CA SER A 47 -12.22 18.01 -1.80
C SER A 47 -13.09 17.14 -0.88
N PRO A 48 -14.18 16.53 -1.38
CA PRO A 48 -14.99 15.61 -0.59
C PRO A 48 -14.32 14.25 -0.35
N TYR A 49 -13.32 13.90 -1.17
CA TYR A 49 -12.57 12.65 -1.07
C TYR A 49 -11.10 12.98 -0.81
N VAL A 50 -10.60 12.60 0.37
CA VAL A 50 -9.23 12.90 0.79
C VAL A 50 -8.48 11.59 1.03
N LEU A 51 -7.35 11.41 0.36
CA LEU A 51 -6.46 10.26 0.55
C LEU A 51 -5.13 10.74 1.15
N SER A 52 -4.81 10.30 2.37
CA SER A 52 -3.47 10.43 2.93
C SER A 52 -2.66 9.16 2.64
N SER A 53 -1.59 9.30 1.86
CA SER A 53 -0.64 8.22 1.57
C SER A 53 0.77 8.50 2.09
N VAL A 54 0.93 9.53 2.92
CA VAL A 54 2.22 9.88 3.54
C VAL A 54 2.50 8.87 4.64
N PRO A 55 3.62 8.12 4.59
CA PRO A 55 3.92 7.12 5.60
C PRO A 55 4.20 7.79 6.95
N PRO A 56 3.91 7.11 8.06
CA PRO A 56 4.28 7.61 9.37
C PRO A 56 5.81 7.52 9.53
N LEU A 57 6.38 8.40 10.33
CA LEU A 57 7.78 8.34 10.68
C LEU A 57 8.01 7.20 11.68
N ALA A 58 9.06 6.40 11.43
CA ALA A 58 9.41 5.25 12.27
C ALA A 58 9.80 5.67 13.70
N ILE A 59 10.30 6.89 13.87
CA ILE A 59 10.62 7.45 15.17
C ILE A 59 9.33 8.01 15.79
N ALA A 60 9.00 7.55 17.00
CA ALA A 60 7.83 7.94 17.79
C ALA A 60 6.44 7.58 17.22
N LEU A 61 6.34 6.69 16.20
CA LEU A 61 5.08 6.33 15.54
C LEU A 61 4.26 7.57 15.16
N TYR A 62 4.96 8.58 14.63
CA TYR A 62 4.41 9.89 14.37
C TYR A 62 3.86 9.97 12.94
N ASP A 63 2.57 10.27 12.80
CA ASP A 63 2.00 10.61 11.49
C ASP A 63 2.12 12.13 11.24
N PRO A 64 2.94 12.58 10.27
CA PRO A 64 3.21 13.99 10.08
C PRO A 64 2.02 14.75 9.49
N VAL A 65 1.11 14.08 8.77
CA VAL A 65 -0.08 14.72 8.19
C VAL A 65 -1.14 14.89 9.24
N LEU A 66 -1.49 13.81 9.96
CA LEU A 66 -2.50 13.88 11.02
C LEU A 66 -2.05 14.80 12.15
N SER A 67 -0.77 14.79 12.52
CA SER A 67 -0.26 15.73 13.53
C SER A 67 -0.44 17.18 13.10
N ALA A 68 -0.06 17.52 11.87
CA ALA A 68 -0.13 18.89 11.36
C ALA A 68 -1.55 19.35 11.04
N GLN A 69 -2.40 18.47 10.51
CA GLN A 69 -3.69 18.84 9.88
C GLN A 69 -4.92 18.31 10.61
N LYS A 70 -4.78 17.63 11.76
CA LYS A 70 -5.93 17.10 12.52
C LYS A 70 -7.03 18.12 12.78
N ALA A 71 -6.69 19.38 13.06
CA ALA A 71 -7.67 20.40 13.40
C ALA A 71 -8.53 20.74 12.17
N LEU A 72 -7.88 21.05 11.04
CA LEU A 72 -8.55 21.34 9.79
C LEU A 72 -9.38 20.14 9.30
N LEU A 73 -8.79 18.94 9.27
CA LEU A 73 -9.49 17.72 8.85
C LEU A 73 -10.72 17.42 9.70
N ARG A 74 -10.64 17.65 11.03
CA ARG A 74 -11.80 17.50 11.92
C ARG A 74 -12.89 18.53 11.63
N THR A 75 -12.53 19.78 11.39
CA THR A 75 -13.49 20.84 11.03
C THR A 75 -14.19 20.53 9.70
N LEU A 76 -13.45 20.07 8.70
CA LEU A 76 -14.01 19.70 7.39
C LEU A 76 -14.88 18.44 7.46
N ALA A 77 -14.49 17.44 8.25
CA ALA A 77 -15.32 16.27 8.50
C ALA A 77 -16.61 16.64 9.25
N ALA A 78 -16.51 17.47 10.31
CA ALA A 78 -17.67 17.89 11.11
C ALA A 78 -18.65 18.77 10.33
N SER A 79 -18.17 19.54 9.33
CA SER A 79 -19.03 20.34 8.45
C SER A 79 -19.61 19.54 7.28
N GLY A 80 -19.31 18.24 7.16
CA GLY A 80 -19.77 17.40 6.06
C GLY A 80 -19.06 17.69 4.72
N ARG A 81 -17.99 18.49 4.73
CA ARG A 81 -17.19 18.78 3.53
C ARG A 81 -16.38 17.58 3.07
N ILE A 82 -15.94 16.73 4.00
CA ILE A 82 -15.26 15.47 3.68
C ILE A 82 -16.28 14.33 3.76
N ALA A 83 -16.66 13.80 2.59
CA ALA A 83 -17.49 12.61 2.48
C ALA A 83 -16.71 11.32 2.75
N TRP A 84 -15.40 11.31 2.43
CA TRP A 84 -14.54 10.16 2.64
C TRP A 84 -13.10 10.59 2.92
N PHE A 85 -12.51 10.01 3.97
CA PHE A 85 -11.09 10.14 4.27
C PHE A 85 -10.47 8.74 4.33
N GLY A 86 -9.47 8.50 3.49
CA GLY A 86 -8.70 7.26 3.47
C GLY A 86 -7.26 7.48 3.90
N TYR A 87 -6.72 6.54 4.65
CA TYR A 87 -5.30 6.43 4.91
C TYR A 87 -4.75 5.18 4.20
N LEU A 88 -3.75 5.35 3.33
CA LEU A 88 -3.15 4.27 2.56
C LEU A 88 -1.63 4.20 2.77
N SER A 89 -1.21 3.26 3.60
CA SER A 89 0.20 2.90 3.82
C SER A 89 0.56 1.58 3.12
N SER A 90 0.36 1.50 1.80
CA SER A 90 0.68 0.27 1.07
C SER A 90 2.18 0.08 0.87
N THR A 91 2.65 -1.15 1.05
CA THR A 91 3.99 -1.60 0.68
C THR A 91 3.89 -2.61 -0.46
N GLY A 92 4.81 -2.55 -1.43
CA GLY A 92 4.87 -3.55 -2.50
C GLY A 92 3.88 -3.38 -3.66
N ILE A 93 3.42 -2.15 -3.93
CA ILE A 93 2.62 -1.84 -5.11
C ILE A 93 3.38 -2.19 -6.39
N TYR A 94 2.75 -2.98 -7.27
CA TYR A 94 3.24 -3.27 -8.60
C TYR A 94 2.15 -3.06 -9.65
N GLY A 95 2.57 -2.84 -10.89
CA GLY A 95 1.67 -2.60 -12.00
C GLY A 95 2.42 -2.14 -13.25
N PRO A 96 1.68 -1.78 -14.31
CA PRO A 96 2.21 -1.14 -15.51
C PRO A 96 3.17 0.02 -15.21
N GLY A 97 4.34 0.03 -15.85
CA GLY A 97 5.40 1.03 -15.61
C GLY A 97 6.13 0.90 -14.27
N ARG A 98 5.73 -0.04 -13.40
CA ARG A 98 6.33 -0.29 -12.09
C ARG A 98 6.25 -1.76 -11.71
N SER A 99 6.96 -2.60 -12.45
CA SER A 99 7.00 -4.04 -12.26
C SER A 99 8.42 -4.61 -12.21
N VAL A 100 8.51 -5.89 -11.88
CA VAL A 100 9.77 -6.65 -11.98
C VAL A 100 10.23 -6.77 -13.43
N LEU A 101 9.31 -6.79 -14.41
CA LEU A 101 9.64 -6.86 -15.84
C LEU A 101 10.35 -5.58 -16.27
N ASP A 102 9.88 -4.42 -15.84
CA ASP A 102 10.52 -3.14 -16.15
C ASP A 102 11.94 -3.07 -15.59
N THR A 103 12.13 -3.59 -14.37
CA THR A 103 13.44 -3.67 -13.72
C THR A 103 14.40 -4.62 -14.47
N LEU A 104 13.89 -5.69 -15.06
CA LEU A 104 14.69 -6.66 -15.83
C LEU A 104 15.00 -6.15 -17.24
N LYS A 105 14.07 -5.43 -17.87
CA LYS A 105 14.25 -4.83 -19.20
C LYS A 105 15.23 -3.65 -19.21
N SER A 106 15.35 -2.93 -18.10
CA SER A 106 16.20 -1.74 -18.00
C SER A 106 17.69 -2.03 -17.71
N GLU A 107 18.20 -3.23 -17.97
CA GLU A 107 19.58 -3.71 -17.72
C GLU A 107 20.39 -2.89 -16.68
N LEU A 108 20.37 -3.30 -15.41
CA LEU A 108 21.09 -2.66 -14.29
C LEU A 108 20.75 -1.17 -14.03
N ALA A 109 19.76 -0.94 -13.17
CA ALA A 109 19.82 0.19 -12.24
C ALA A 109 20.23 -0.33 -10.86
N ASP A 110 21.23 0.29 -10.24
CA ASP A 110 21.64 0.00 -8.87
C ASP A 110 20.40 -0.10 -7.95
N LEU A 111 20.30 -1.23 -7.25
CA LEU A 111 19.17 -1.46 -6.34
C LEU A 111 19.22 -0.40 -5.24
N SER A 112 18.19 0.44 -5.14
CA SER A 112 18.09 1.38 -4.01
C SER A 112 18.16 0.64 -2.66
N ALA A 113 18.63 1.30 -1.60
CA ALA A 113 18.76 0.70 -0.26
C ALA A 113 17.46 0.03 0.22
N SER A 114 16.29 0.57 -0.14
CA SER A 114 14.98 -0.04 0.13
C SER A 114 14.70 -1.30 -0.69
N LYS A 115 15.15 -1.36 -1.97
CA LYS A 115 15.12 -2.59 -2.79
C LYS A 115 16.07 -3.65 -2.24
N GLN A 116 17.27 -3.28 -1.79
CA GLN A 116 18.24 -4.20 -1.19
C GLN A 116 17.74 -4.80 0.13
N ARG A 117 17.19 -3.98 1.03
CA ARG A 117 16.60 -4.43 2.29
C ARG A 117 15.47 -5.45 2.08
N ARG A 118 14.61 -5.22 1.09
CA ARG A 118 13.55 -6.17 0.70
C ARG A 118 14.08 -7.44 0.04
N GLY A 119 15.24 -7.39 -0.60
CA GLY A 119 15.89 -8.58 -1.18
C GLY A 119 16.29 -9.64 -0.15
N ARG A 120 16.41 -9.24 1.13
CA ARG A 120 16.73 -10.13 2.25
C ARG A 120 15.48 -10.71 2.94
N GLN A 121 14.28 -10.31 2.52
CA GLN A 121 13.02 -10.80 3.10
C GLN A 121 12.54 -12.04 2.34
N ARG A 122 12.19 -13.08 3.10
CA ARG A 122 11.62 -14.29 2.53
C ARG A 122 10.24 -14.06 1.91
N TYR A 123 9.45 -13.14 2.47
CA TYR A 123 8.12 -12.81 1.95
C TYR A 123 7.95 -11.30 1.82
N THR A 124 7.18 -10.87 0.83
CA THR A 124 6.83 -9.44 0.66
C THR A 124 5.35 -9.34 0.34
N ALA A 125 4.63 -8.57 1.14
CA ALA A 125 3.27 -8.17 0.81
C ALA A 125 3.29 -7.31 -0.45
N ARG A 126 2.44 -7.65 -1.42
CA ARG A 126 2.28 -6.93 -2.68
C ARG A 126 0.82 -6.77 -2.99
N CYS A 127 0.50 -5.86 -3.90
CA CYS A 127 -0.84 -5.76 -4.46
C CYS A 127 -0.72 -5.10 -5.83
N HIS A 128 -1.47 -5.60 -6.81
CA HIS A 128 -1.53 -4.98 -8.12
C HIS A 128 -2.29 -3.65 -8.01
N VAL A 129 -1.83 -2.62 -8.71
CA VAL A 129 -2.44 -1.28 -8.68
C VAL A 129 -3.94 -1.30 -9.00
N TYR A 130 -4.39 -2.21 -9.87
CA TYR A 130 -5.82 -2.41 -10.16
C TYR A 130 -6.64 -2.78 -8.92
N ASP A 131 -6.16 -3.74 -8.13
CA ASP A 131 -6.88 -4.20 -6.94
C ASP A 131 -6.86 -3.13 -5.86
N ILE A 132 -5.79 -2.35 -5.76
CA ILE A 132 -5.76 -1.16 -4.89
C ILE A 132 -6.84 -0.15 -5.30
N CYS A 133 -6.96 0.18 -6.59
CA CYS A 133 -8.00 1.06 -7.10
C CYS A 133 -9.40 0.50 -6.84
N THR A 134 -9.59 -0.81 -6.98
CA THR A 134 -10.87 -1.48 -6.72
C THR A 134 -11.26 -1.38 -5.24
N VAL A 135 -10.31 -1.62 -4.33
CA VAL A 135 -10.52 -1.46 -2.89
C VAL A 135 -10.84 -0.01 -2.51
N LEU A 136 -10.10 0.96 -3.06
CA LEU A 136 -10.37 2.38 -2.83
C LEU A 136 -11.77 2.76 -3.31
N ASN A 137 -12.15 2.37 -4.53
CA ASN A 137 -13.47 2.64 -5.06
C ASN A 137 -14.59 2.02 -4.23
N ALA A 138 -14.43 0.76 -3.80
CA ALA A 138 -15.43 0.12 -2.94
C ALA A 138 -15.54 0.79 -1.56
N SER A 139 -14.41 1.20 -0.98
CA SER A 139 -14.38 1.93 0.29
C SER A 139 -15.00 3.33 0.18
N ILE A 140 -14.84 4.00 -0.97
CA ILE A 140 -15.49 5.28 -1.26
C ILE A 140 -16.99 5.07 -1.47
N ALA A 141 -17.40 4.01 -2.18
CA ALA A 141 -18.79 3.70 -2.48
C ALA A 141 -19.60 3.34 -1.24
N ALA A 142 -18.98 2.63 -0.29
CA ALA A 142 -19.58 2.23 0.97
C ALA A 142 -18.67 2.62 2.14
N PRO A 143 -18.63 3.92 2.52
CA PRO A 143 -17.77 4.38 3.61
C PRO A 143 -18.10 3.69 4.93
N ARG A 144 -17.07 3.15 5.59
CA ARG A 144 -17.17 2.57 6.93
C ARG A 144 -16.18 3.26 7.87
N PRO A 145 -16.55 4.40 8.50
CA PRO A 145 -15.64 5.17 9.35
C PRO A 145 -14.96 4.31 10.42
N GLY A 146 -13.64 4.48 10.58
CA GLY A 146 -12.84 3.72 11.55
C GLY A 146 -12.39 2.33 11.07
N SER A 147 -12.82 1.87 9.89
CA SER A 147 -12.38 0.59 9.33
C SER A 147 -10.94 0.65 8.84
N VAL A 148 -10.22 -0.46 8.99
CA VAL A 148 -8.83 -0.62 8.54
C VAL A 148 -8.74 -1.83 7.63
N TYR A 149 -8.27 -1.61 6.41
CA TYR A 149 -8.17 -2.65 5.39
C TYR A 149 -6.71 -2.90 5.01
N ASN A 150 -6.29 -4.16 5.11
CA ASN A 150 -5.03 -4.59 4.51
C ASN A 150 -5.24 -4.83 3.02
N VAL A 151 -4.56 -4.04 2.19
CA VAL A 151 -4.66 -4.12 0.73
C VAL A 151 -3.45 -4.87 0.18
N VAL A 152 -3.56 -6.20 0.18
CA VAL A 152 -2.51 -7.13 -0.25
C VAL A 152 -3.15 -8.27 -1.06
N ASP A 153 -2.35 -8.85 -1.95
CA ASP A 153 -2.68 -10.07 -2.68
C ASP A 153 -2.72 -11.31 -1.74
N ASP A 154 -3.15 -12.44 -2.28
CA ASP A 154 -3.32 -13.70 -1.53
C ASP A 154 -2.03 -14.51 -1.42
N ASP A 155 -1.03 -14.21 -2.26
CA ASP A 155 0.21 -14.96 -2.37
C ASP A 155 1.44 -14.16 -1.93
N PRO A 156 1.80 -14.20 -0.63
CA PRO A 156 3.06 -13.63 -0.17
C PRO A 156 4.23 -14.45 -0.72
N ALA A 157 4.87 -13.93 -1.78
CA ALA A 157 6.01 -14.60 -2.42
C ALA A 157 7.38 -13.91 -2.15
N PRO A 158 8.49 -14.66 -2.10
CA PRO A 158 9.84 -14.10 -2.11
C PRO A 158 10.12 -13.32 -3.40
N ARG A 159 10.94 -12.26 -3.30
CA ARG A 159 11.34 -11.48 -4.50
C ARG A 159 12.07 -12.34 -5.54
N THR A 160 12.83 -13.34 -5.10
CA THR A 160 13.57 -14.25 -5.98
C THR A 160 12.64 -15.07 -6.88
N GLU A 161 11.52 -15.56 -6.33
CA GLU A 161 10.51 -16.31 -7.09
C GLU A 161 9.83 -15.43 -8.13
N VAL A 162 9.43 -14.22 -7.74
CA VAL A 162 8.83 -13.22 -8.65
C VAL A 162 9.78 -12.88 -9.81
N VAL A 163 11.08 -12.72 -9.52
CA VAL A 163 12.11 -12.47 -10.55
C VAL A 163 12.32 -13.70 -11.44
N SER A 164 12.32 -14.91 -10.88
CA SER A 164 12.45 -16.15 -11.64
C SER A 164 11.31 -16.31 -12.64
N TYR A 165 10.07 -16.11 -12.19
CA TYR A 165 8.88 -16.14 -13.03
C TYR A 165 8.91 -15.06 -14.12
N ALA A 166 9.29 -13.83 -13.78
CA ALA A 166 9.41 -12.78 -14.79
C ALA A 166 10.45 -13.11 -15.87
N ARG A 167 11.56 -13.77 -15.52
CA ARG A 167 12.55 -14.24 -16.49
C ARG A 167 12.03 -15.39 -17.34
N SER A 168 11.21 -16.30 -16.82
CA SER A 168 10.63 -17.38 -17.64
C SER A 168 9.70 -16.81 -18.70
N LEU A 169 8.86 -15.82 -18.33
CA LEU A 169 7.99 -15.12 -19.27
C LEU A 169 8.78 -14.42 -20.38
N LEU A 170 9.82 -13.65 -20.02
CA LEU A 170 10.68 -12.96 -21.01
C LEU A 170 11.45 -13.92 -21.92
N ALA A 171 11.74 -15.14 -21.44
CA ALA A 171 12.39 -16.20 -22.21
C ALA A 171 11.41 -16.99 -23.09
N GLY A 172 10.12 -16.62 -23.13
CA GLY A 172 9.10 -17.31 -23.92
C GLY A 172 8.73 -18.70 -23.40
N ARG A 173 9.11 -19.05 -22.16
CA ARG A 173 8.63 -20.29 -21.53
C ARG A 173 7.18 -20.08 -21.07
N PRO A 174 6.29 -21.08 -21.27
CA PRO A 174 4.94 -21.00 -20.74
C PRO A 174 5.03 -20.79 -19.23
N ALA A 175 4.13 -19.98 -18.67
CA ALA A 175 3.94 -19.96 -17.24
C ALA A 175 3.59 -21.38 -16.81
N ASP A 176 4.44 -22.04 -16.02
CA ASP A 176 4.12 -23.36 -15.48
C ASP A 176 2.89 -23.19 -14.57
N GLY A 177 1.73 -23.65 -15.04
CA GLY A 177 0.43 -23.52 -14.38
C GLY A 177 -0.65 -23.02 -15.34
N ASP A 178 -1.80 -23.70 -15.37
CA ASP A 178 -3.01 -23.28 -16.08
C ASP A 178 -3.58 -21.99 -15.45
N HIS A 179 -2.87 -20.87 -15.60
CA HIS A 179 -3.37 -19.56 -15.17
C HIS A 179 -4.32 -19.06 -16.24
N VAL A 180 -5.61 -19.31 -16.02
CA VAL A 180 -6.73 -18.81 -16.83
C VAL A 180 -6.47 -17.34 -17.14
N GLY A 181 -6.36 -17.00 -18.44
CA GLY A 181 -6.20 -15.63 -18.88
C GLY A 181 -7.26 -14.76 -18.24
N VAL A 182 -6.83 -13.73 -17.50
CA VAL A 182 -7.76 -12.87 -16.77
C VAL A 182 -8.61 -12.13 -17.80
N SER A 183 -9.91 -12.46 -17.90
CA SER A 183 -10.82 -11.90 -18.91
C SER A 183 -10.81 -10.38 -18.87
N THR A 184 -10.91 -9.69 -20.02
CA THR A 184 -10.97 -8.22 -20.08
C THR A 184 -12.01 -7.70 -19.09
N PRO A 185 -11.65 -6.82 -18.13
CA PRO A 185 -12.59 -6.38 -17.12
C PRO A 185 -13.63 -5.45 -17.74
N PRO A 186 -14.85 -5.37 -17.19
CA PRO A 186 -15.68 -4.19 -17.40
C PRO A 186 -14.88 -2.97 -16.93
N GLN A 187 -14.97 -1.84 -17.65
CA GLN A 187 -14.35 -0.59 -17.23
C GLN A 187 -14.71 -0.33 -15.76
N LEU A 188 -13.71 -0.04 -14.93
CA LEU A 188 -13.93 0.38 -13.55
C LEU A 188 -14.88 1.58 -13.61
N GLN A 189 -16.15 1.35 -13.29
CA GLN A 189 -17.13 2.42 -13.24
C GLN A 189 -16.74 3.28 -12.06
N LEU A 190 -16.04 4.37 -12.36
CA LEU A 190 -15.80 5.43 -11.41
C LEU A 190 -17.17 5.90 -10.92
N LEU A 191 -17.31 6.02 -9.60
CA LEU A 191 -18.55 6.46 -8.98
C LEU A 191 -19.04 7.76 -9.63
N PRO A 192 -20.36 7.93 -9.81
CA PRO A 192 -20.93 9.18 -10.31
C PRO A 192 -20.56 10.34 -9.38
N ASP A 193 -20.49 11.57 -9.94
CA ASP A 193 -20.00 12.78 -9.27
C ASP A 193 -20.88 13.29 -8.10
N THR A 194 -21.87 12.52 -7.68
CA THR A 194 -22.69 12.84 -6.53
C THR A 194 -21.88 12.56 -5.28
N ALA A 195 -21.45 13.62 -4.58
CA ALA A 195 -21.16 13.50 -3.16
C ALA A 195 -22.31 12.73 -2.50
N PRO A 196 -22.04 11.75 -1.62
CA PRO A 196 -23.12 11.15 -0.86
C PRO A 196 -23.86 12.28 -0.14
N ASP A 197 -25.17 12.34 -0.33
CA ASP A 197 -26.02 13.34 0.30
C ASP A 197 -25.72 13.28 1.81
N ALA A 198 -25.11 14.32 2.36
CA ALA A 198 -24.69 14.38 3.77
C ALA A 198 -25.89 14.20 4.73
N THR A 199 -27.11 14.35 4.21
CA THR A 199 -28.40 14.13 4.86
C THR A 199 -28.80 12.66 5.00
N ALA A 200 -28.24 11.73 4.21
CA ALA A 200 -28.53 10.30 4.34
C ALA A 200 -27.73 9.60 5.45
N ALA A 201 -26.67 10.25 5.97
CA ALA A 201 -25.84 9.72 7.06
C ALA A 201 -26.43 9.96 8.47
N ALA A 202 -27.57 10.67 8.57
CA ALA A 202 -28.15 11.14 9.84
C ALA A 202 -29.09 10.12 10.53
N THR A 203 -29.05 8.83 10.19
CA THR A 203 -29.78 7.78 10.93
C THR A 203 -28.84 6.76 11.60
N ALA A 204 -27.58 7.11 11.84
CA ALA A 204 -26.77 6.40 12.82
C ALA A 204 -27.06 6.96 14.22
N THR A 205 -27.79 6.18 15.00
CA THR A 205 -28.06 6.42 16.43
C THR A 205 -26.80 6.92 17.14
N ALA A 206 -26.94 8.08 17.80
CA ALA A 206 -25.88 8.66 18.62
C ALA A 206 -25.38 7.64 19.65
N VAL A 207 -24.13 7.21 19.51
CA VAL A 207 -23.37 6.55 20.59
C VAL A 207 -22.37 7.57 21.12
N SER A 208 -22.48 7.89 22.41
CA SER A 208 -21.67 8.87 23.13
C SER A 208 -20.15 8.69 22.96
N PRO A 209 -19.36 9.79 23.07
CA PRO A 209 -17.94 9.79 22.77
C PRO A 209 -17.12 9.40 24.00
N ALA A 210 -16.68 8.15 24.07
CA ALA A 210 -15.56 7.75 24.92
C ALA A 210 -15.02 6.38 24.49
N VAL A 211 -14.28 6.33 23.39
CA VAL A 211 -13.36 5.20 23.16
C VAL A 211 -11.95 5.75 23.33
N VAL A 212 -11.50 5.72 24.59
CA VAL A 212 -10.09 5.76 24.93
C VAL A 212 -9.46 4.54 24.25
N MET A 213 -8.51 4.76 23.35
CA MET A 213 -7.70 3.68 22.80
C MET A 213 -7.00 2.97 23.97
N PRO A 214 -7.23 1.66 24.19
CA PRO A 214 -6.39 0.92 25.12
C PRO A 214 -4.98 0.80 24.51
N PRO A 215 -3.90 0.92 25.32
CA PRO A 215 -2.56 0.64 24.85
C PRO A 215 -2.46 -0.82 24.36
N PRO A 216 -1.58 -1.11 23.39
CA PRO A 216 -1.46 -2.46 22.85
C PRO A 216 -1.04 -3.42 23.95
N SER A 217 -1.92 -4.36 24.30
CA SER A 217 -1.57 -5.45 25.22
C SER A 217 -0.64 -6.41 24.51
N GLU A 218 0.59 -6.56 25.01
CA GLU A 218 1.46 -7.68 24.68
C GLU A 218 0.77 -8.99 25.07
N LYS A 219 0.19 -9.68 24.09
CA LYS A 219 -0.13 -11.10 24.23
C LYS A 219 0.77 -11.86 23.28
N SER A 220 1.90 -12.32 23.81
CA SER A 220 2.70 -13.36 23.19
C SER A 220 1.83 -14.60 22.98
N VAL A 221 1.49 -14.87 21.72
CA VAL A 221 0.97 -16.18 21.33
C VAL A 221 2.15 -17.15 21.38
N LYS A 222 2.21 -17.95 22.45
CA LYS A 222 3.09 -19.12 22.54
C LYS A 222 2.58 -20.18 21.56
N CYS A 223 3.33 -20.45 20.49
CA CYS A 223 3.23 -21.72 19.78
C CYS A 223 4.26 -22.68 20.37
N SER A 224 3.74 -23.80 20.89
CA SER A 224 4.44 -24.91 21.52
C SER A 224 5.46 -25.59 20.60
N SER A 225 6.71 -25.67 21.03
CA SER A 225 7.67 -26.66 20.54
C SER A 225 7.49 -27.96 21.32
N SER A 226 7.16 -29.04 20.62
CA SER A 226 7.19 -30.40 21.15
C SER A 226 8.65 -30.80 21.42
N GLY A 227 8.97 -31.09 22.68
CA GLY A 227 10.26 -31.61 23.11
C GLY A 227 10.39 -33.12 22.84
N GLY A 228 11.57 -33.53 22.41
CA GLY A 228 12.07 -34.89 22.51
C GLY A 228 13.35 -34.87 23.35
N ALA A 229 13.39 -35.65 24.43
CA ALA A 229 14.49 -35.77 25.37
C ALA A 229 15.25 -37.10 25.20
N GLY A 230 16.53 -37.11 25.57
CA GLY A 230 17.43 -38.27 25.69
C GLY A 230 18.82 -37.93 25.15
N SER A 231 19.75 -37.35 25.93
CA SER A 231 20.64 -37.96 26.95
C SER A 231 21.88 -38.64 26.37
N ASP A 232 23.07 -38.06 26.62
CA ASP A 232 24.20 -38.67 27.36
C ASP A 232 25.59 -38.13 26.96
N GLY A 233 26.34 -37.74 28.01
CA GLY A 233 27.80 -37.80 28.23
C GLY A 233 28.81 -37.43 27.12
N ASP A 234 29.67 -36.45 27.39
CA ASP A 234 31.04 -36.66 27.90
C ASP A 234 31.91 -35.38 27.76
N SER A 235 32.87 -35.31 28.69
CA SER A 235 33.89 -34.33 29.02
C SER A 235 34.79 -33.80 27.89
N GLY A 236 35.33 -32.59 28.09
CA GLY A 236 36.65 -32.24 27.56
C GLY A 236 36.86 -30.83 26.99
N THR A 237 37.70 -30.06 27.69
CA THR A 237 38.57 -28.97 27.19
C THR A 237 37.99 -27.57 26.97
N GLY A 238 38.50 -26.64 27.77
CA GLY A 238 38.22 -25.22 27.66
C GLY A 238 38.80 -24.58 26.40
N ARG A 239 37.94 -23.81 25.73
CA ARG A 239 38.32 -22.69 24.88
C ARG A 239 37.35 -21.55 25.17
N ASN A 240 37.87 -20.40 25.57
CA ASN A 240 37.10 -19.16 25.66
C ASN A 240 36.45 -18.89 24.29
N PRO A 241 35.12 -18.79 24.16
CA PRO A 241 34.52 -18.28 22.95
C PRO A 241 34.74 -16.77 22.93
N GLY A 242 35.46 -16.29 21.91
CA GLY A 242 35.50 -14.86 21.60
C GLY A 242 34.08 -14.32 21.37
N PRO A 243 33.87 -12.99 21.48
CA PRO A 243 32.55 -12.40 21.40
C PRO A 243 31.87 -12.82 20.10
N ALA A 244 30.71 -13.48 20.21
CA ALA A 244 29.88 -13.87 19.09
C ALA A 244 29.55 -12.63 18.25
N PRO A 245 29.59 -12.72 16.90
CA PRO A 245 29.19 -11.61 16.06
C PRO A 245 27.76 -11.21 16.40
N ALA A 246 27.56 -9.91 16.63
CA ALA A 246 26.27 -9.33 16.97
C ALA A 246 25.17 -9.92 16.09
N ALA A 247 24.15 -10.51 16.74
CA ALA A 247 22.99 -11.04 16.07
C ALA A 247 22.38 -9.95 15.18
N VAL A 248 22.54 -10.10 13.87
CA VAL A 248 21.82 -9.30 12.89
C VAL A 248 20.34 -9.56 13.17
N GLY A 249 19.66 -8.58 13.76
CA GLY A 249 18.28 -8.70 14.18
C GLY A 249 17.45 -9.34 13.07
N ALA A 250 16.87 -10.51 13.37
CA ALA A 250 15.99 -11.20 12.45
C ALA A 250 14.90 -10.21 12.03
N LEU A 251 14.86 -9.85 10.74
CA LEU A 251 13.81 -9.00 10.21
C LEU A 251 12.49 -9.74 10.44
N GLU A 252 11.58 -9.10 11.18
CA GLU A 252 10.30 -9.69 11.54
C GLU A 252 9.51 -10.07 10.27
N GLU A 253 9.23 -11.36 10.12
CA GLU A 253 8.52 -11.90 8.96
C GLU A 253 7.00 -11.85 9.23
N LYS A 254 6.28 -10.97 8.54
CA LYS A 254 4.83 -10.82 8.72
C LYS A 254 4.08 -11.20 7.44
N ARG A 255 3.17 -12.15 7.57
CA ARG A 255 2.11 -12.42 6.57
C ARG A 255 0.93 -11.53 6.89
N VAL A 256 0.39 -10.87 5.86
CA VAL A 256 -0.69 -9.90 6.02
C VAL A 256 -1.98 -10.52 5.50
N CYS A 257 -3.05 -10.48 6.31
CA CYS A 257 -4.35 -11.03 5.95
C CYS A 257 -5.22 -9.94 5.30
N ASN A 258 -5.84 -10.24 4.15
CA ASN A 258 -6.73 -9.35 3.41
C ASN A 258 -8.23 -9.71 3.60
N ARG A 259 -8.59 -10.50 4.61
CA ARG A 259 -9.97 -11.01 4.78
C ARG A 259 -11.03 -9.91 4.77
N LEU A 260 -10.76 -8.75 5.36
CA LEU A 260 -11.76 -7.67 5.50
C LEU A 260 -12.14 -7.03 4.17
N ILE A 261 -11.20 -6.89 3.21
CA ILE A 261 -11.58 -6.37 1.88
C ILE A 261 -12.50 -7.35 1.14
N LYS A 262 -12.39 -8.65 1.42
CA LYS A 262 -13.27 -9.67 0.83
C LYS A 262 -14.63 -9.70 1.53
N SER A 263 -14.64 -9.77 2.85
CA SER A 263 -15.87 -9.95 3.63
C SER A 263 -16.72 -8.69 3.77
N GLU A 264 -16.10 -7.50 3.91
CA GLU A 264 -16.84 -6.26 4.19
C GLU A 264 -17.07 -5.40 2.95
N LEU A 265 -16.13 -5.42 2.00
CA LEU A 265 -16.26 -4.71 0.73
C LEU A 265 -16.75 -5.61 -0.41
N GLY A 266 -16.88 -6.93 -0.17
CA GLY A 266 -17.41 -7.89 -1.16
C GLY A 266 -16.49 -8.09 -2.36
N LEU A 267 -15.18 -7.91 -2.19
CA LEU A 267 -14.23 -7.91 -3.29
C LEU A 267 -13.59 -9.28 -3.54
N GLU A 268 -13.47 -9.63 -4.81
CA GLU A 268 -12.59 -10.68 -5.30
C GLU A 268 -11.41 -10.02 -6.02
N LEU A 269 -10.19 -10.41 -5.66
CA LEU A 269 -8.98 -9.86 -6.25
C LEU A 269 -8.81 -10.38 -7.67
N ARG A 270 -8.59 -9.46 -8.62
CA ARG A 270 -8.32 -9.83 -10.01
C ARG A 270 -6.92 -10.41 -10.17
N TYR A 271 -5.96 -9.89 -9.40
CA TYR A 271 -4.59 -10.39 -9.38
C TYR A 271 -4.31 -10.95 -7.98
N PRO A 272 -4.85 -12.14 -7.65
CA PRO A 272 -4.70 -12.74 -6.32
C PRO A 272 -3.26 -13.19 -6.05
N SER A 273 -2.43 -13.39 -7.08
CA SER A 273 -0.99 -13.60 -6.93
C SER A 273 -0.18 -12.69 -7.85
N TYR A 274 1.13 -12.66 -7.63
CA TYR A 274 2.05 -11.98 -8.53
C TYR A 274 2.08 -12.62 -9.93
N MET A 275 1.72 -13.90 -10.08
CA MET A 275 1.78 -14.61 -11.35
C MET A 275 0.79 -14.01 -12.34
N GLU A 276 -0.48 -13.88 -11.96
CA GLU A 276 -1.52 -13.30 -12.83
C GLU A 276 -1.18 -11.86 -13.20
N GLY A 277 -0.74 -11.04 -12.22
CA GLY A 277 -0.44 -9.64 -12.45
C GLY A 277 0.80 -9.42 -13.32
N VAL A 278 1.89 -10.16 -13.08
CA VAL A 278 3.10 -10.05 -13.90
C VAL A 278 2.85 -10.59 -15.32
N ALA A 279 2.09 -11.68 -15.47
CA ALA A 279 1.70 -12.20 -16.77
C ALA A 279 0.84 -11.22 -17.56
N ALA A 280 -0.12 -10.54 -16.91
CA ALA A 280 -0.95 -9.51 -17.55
C ALA A 280 -0.10 -8.35 -18.07
N ILE A 281 0.82 -7.84 -17.25
CA ILE A 281 1.75 -6.78 -17.66
C ILE A 281 2.63 -7.24 -18.84
N HIS A 282 3.10 -8.49 -18.82
CA HIS A 282 3.88 -9.06 -19.92
C HIS A 282 3.08 -9.11 -21.24
N ARG A 283 1.77 -9.39 -21.17
CA ARG A 283 0.86 -9.36 -22.33
C ARG A 283 0.51 -7.95 -22.81
N GLY A 284 0.97 -6.90 -22.12
CA GLY A 284 0.64 -5.51 -22.46
C GLY A 284 -0.71 -5.04 -21.91
N GLU A 285 -1.23 -5.70 -20.86
CA GLU A 285 -2.41 -5.20 -20.15
C GLU A 285 -1.99 -4.05 -19.23
N TYR A 286 -2.43 -2.82 -19.55
CA TYR A 286 -2.04 -1.60 -18.82
C TYR A 286 -3.07 -1.13 -17.77
N TRP A 287 -4.21 -1.82 -17.66
CA TRP A 287 -5.31 -1.42 -16.78
C TRP A 287 -4.89 -1.39 -15.28
N PRO A 288 -5.36 -0.43 -14.46
CA PRO A 288 -6.35 0.63 -14.75
C PRO A 288 -5.78 1.85 -15.47
N LEU A 289 -4.51 1.82 -15.87
CA LEU A 289 -3.85 2.92 -16.55
C LEU A 289 -3.99 2.79 -18.07
N SER A 290 -4.09 3.91 -18.75
CA SER A 290 -3.91 3.99 -20.19
C SER A 290 -2.41 4.14 -20.54
N VAL A 291 -2.08 3.95 -21.82
CA VAL A 291 -0.72 4.24 -22.31
C VAL A 291 -0.38 5.73 -22.11
N GLU A 292 -1.38 6.60 -22.22
CA GLU A 292 -1.28 8.03 -21.98
C GLU A 292 -0.96 8.32 -20.50
N ASP A 293 -1.62 7.65 -19.57
CA ASP A 293 -1.33 7.77 -18.13
C ASP A 293 0.11 7.35 -17.82
N LEU A 294 0.60 6.29 -18.47
CA LEU A 294 1.99 5.83 -18.32
C LEU A 294 3.00 6.86 -18.82
N LYS A 295 2.72 7.59 -19.92
CA LYS A 295 3.57 8.69 -20.40
C LYS A 295 3.66 9.83 -19.39
N LEU A 296 2.63 10.04 -18.57
CA LEU A 296 2.65 11.06 -17.52
C LEU A 296 3.50 10.64 -16.31
N LEU A 297 3.64 9.33 -16.07
CA LEU A 297 4.35 8.77 -14.92
C LEU A 297 5.87 8.60 -15.11
N ILE A 298 6.34 8.55 -16.36
CA ILE A 298 7.76 8.43 -16.75
C ILE A 298 8.37 9.82 -17.00
#